data_AF-A0A060QJ88-F1
#
_entry.id   AF-A0A060QJ88-F1
#
_cell.length_a   1.000
_cell.length_b   1.000
_cell.length_c   1.000
_cell.angle_alpha   90.00
_cell.angle_beta   90.00
_cell.angle_gamma   90.00
#
_symmetry.space_group_name_H-M   'P 1'
#
loop_
_entity.id
_entity.type
_entity.pdbx_description
1 polymer ?
#
loop_
_entity_poly.entity_id
_entity_poly.type
_entity_poly.pdbx_seq_one_letter_code
_entity_poly.pdbx_strand_id
1 'polypeptide(L)'
;MIDEPSGYHWASDPWFTDALDRFIEERDKGRTTLTLDLEAIEASIFNGDGAAYRLMEAMASVIREEGHDGCRGAPRVLLATLQRLSELKGRETP
;
A
#
# COMPACT_ATOMS: atom_id res chain seq x y z
N MET A 1 27.71 -3.38 1.55
CA MET A 1 26.86 -4.26 0.72
C MET A 1 25.63 -4.48 1.56
N ILE A 2 24.51 -3.85 1.21
CA ILE A 2 23.23 -4.21 1.83
C ILE A 2 22.91 -5.57 1.22
N ASP A 3 22.89 -6.63 2.02
CA ASP A 3 22.38 -7.93 1.58
C ASP A 3 20.98 -7.67 1.01
N GLU A 4 20.80 -7.94 -0.29
CA GLU A 4 19.48 -7.82 -0.91
C GLU A 4 18.50 -8.72 -0.15
N PRO A 5 17.44 -8.19 0.48
CA PRO A 5 16.47 -9.03 1.14
C PRO A 5 15.87 -9.94 0.07
N SER A 6 16.03 -11.25 0.28
CA SER A 6 15.60 -12.30 -0.62
C SER A 6 14.16 -12.10 -1.08
N GLY A 7 13.94 -11.94 -2.39
CA GLY A 7 12.69 -12.31 -3.08
C GLY A 7 11.41 -11.59 -2.66
N TYR A 8 11.47 -10.44 -1.99
CA TYR A 8 10.27 -9.67 -1.69
C TYR A 8 9.69 -9.02 -2.96
N HIS A 9 8.48 -9.41 -3.32
CA HIS A 9 7.70 -8.79 -4.38
C HIS A 9 6.33 -8.38 -3.84
N TRP A 10 5.86 -7.17 -4.19
CA TRP A 10 4.60 -6.62 -3.67
C TRP A 10 3.40 -7.54 -3.91
N ALA A 11 3.38 -8.29 -5.02
CA ALA A 11 2.29 -9.20 -5.36
C ALA A 11 2.23 -10.46 -4.47
N SER A 12 3.23 -10.67 -3.62
CA SER A 12 3.26 -11.74 -2.62
C SER A 12 2.90 -11.24 -1.21
N ASP A 13 2.60 -9.95 -1.04
CA ASP A 13 2.32 -9.31 0.24
C ASP A 13 0.82 -9.00 0.39
N PRO A 14 0.09 -9.71 1.30
CA PRO A 14 -1.33 -9.48 1.57
C PRO A 14 -1.66 -8.05 2.04
N TRP A 15 -0.67 -7.31 2.53
CA TRP A 15 -0.87 -5.90 2.82
C TRP A 15 -1.31 -5.14 1.56
N PHE A 16 -0.74 -5.48 0.40
CA PHE A 16 -1.06 -4.89 -0.90
C PHE A 16 -2.15 -5.64 -1.66
N THR A 17 -2.06 -6.98 -1.79
CA THR A 17 -3.00 -7.74 -2.64
C THR A 17 -4.43 -7.64 -2.13
N ASP A 18 -4.65 -7.87 -0.83
CA ASP A 18 -5.99 -7.82 -0.25
C ASP A 18 -6.59 -6.41 -0.30
N ALA A 19 -5.74 -5.39 -0.15
CA ALA A 19 -6.17 -4.00 -0.22
C ALA A 19 -6.51 -3.60 -1.66
N LEU A 20 -5.77 -4.09 -2.65
CA LEU A 20 -6.09 -3.87 -4.05
C LEU A 20 -7.42 -4.54 -4.41
N ASP A 21 -7.64 -5.78 -3.95
CA ASP A 21 -8.90 -6.50 -4.17
C ASP A 21 -10.08 -5.73 -3.56
N ARG A 22 -9.95 -5.27 -2.31
CA ARG A 22 -10.97 -4.42 -1.68
C ARG A 22 -11.18 -3.10 -2.41
N PHE A 23 -10.12 -2.47 -2.90
CA PHE A 23 -10.22 -1.24 -3.68
C PHE A 23 -11.06 -1.47 -4.95
N ILE A 24 -10.77 -2.54 -5.69
CA ILE A 24 -11.46 -2.91 -6.92
C ILE A 24 -12.92 -3.25 -6.62
N GLU A 25 -13.18 -4.10 -5.62
CA GLU A 25 -14.53 -4.52 -5.26
C GLU A 25 -15.43 -3.32 -4.92
N GLU A 26 -14.93 -2.39 -4.11
CA GLU A 26 -15.72 -1.24 -3.69
C GLU A 26 -15.88 -0.19 -4.78
N ARG A 27 -14.88 -0.02 -5.65
CA ARG A 27 -15.02 0.78 -6.87
C ARG A 27 -16.11 0.19 -7.77
N ASP A 28 -16.13 -1.13 -7.93
CA ASP A 28 -17.11 -1.83 -8.76
C ASP A 28 -18.52 -1.76 -8.15
N LYS A 29 -18.63 -1.60 -6.81
CA LYS A 29 -19.87 -1.22 -6.10
C LYS A 29 -20.26 0.26 -6.25
N GLY A 30 -19.47 1.06 -6.94
CA GLY A 30 -19.76 2.47 -7.23
C GLY A 30 -19.09 3.47 -6.29
N ARG A 31 -18.14 3.06 -5.45
CA ARG A 31 -17.37 4.01 -4.63
C ARG A 31 -16.45 4.84 -5.52
N THR A 32 -16.59 6.16 -5.44
CA THR A 32 -15.80 7.12 -6.24
C THR A 32 -14.77 7.90 -5.43
N THR A 33 -14.82 7.84 -4.10
CA THR A 33 -13.93 8.62 -3.21
C THR A 33 -13.38 7.75 -2.08
N LEU A 34 -12.19 8.12 -1.61
CA LEU A 34 -11.59 7.63 -0.36
C LEU A 34 -11.47 8.82 0.60
N THR A 35 -11.87 8.62 1.85
CA THR A 35 -11.66 9.60 2.93
C THR A 35 -10.45 9.16 3.75
N LEU A 36 -9.56 10.10 4.06
CA LEU A 36 -8.33 9.84 4.79
C LEU A 36 -8.35 10.61 6.12
N ASP A 37 -8.13 9.88 7.21
CA ASP A 37 -7.92 10.47 8.53
C ASP A 37 -6.42 10.77 8.69
N LEU A 38 -6.06 12.05 8.61
CA LEU A 38 -4.65 12.46 8.62
C LEU A 38 -3.98 12.23 9.97
N GLU A 39 -4.70 12.35 11.09
CA GLU A 39 -4.15 12.12 12.43
C GLU A 39 -3.83 10.63 12.63
N ALA A 40 -4.74 9.76 12.19
CA ALA A 40 -4.52 8.31 12.23
C ALA A 40 -3.37 7.88 11.30
N ILE A 41 -3.27 8.50 10.12
CA ILE A 41 -2.17 8.27 9.18
C ILE A 41 -0.85 8.67 9.81
N GLU A 42 -0.72 9.89 10.33
CA GLU A 42 0.52 10.39 10.95
C GLU A 42 1.01 9.47 12.07
N ALA A 43 0.10 9.00 12.93
CA ALA A 43 0.42 8.07 14.00
C ALA A 43 0.90 6.68 13.50
N SER A 44 0.51 6.28 12.29
CA SER A 44 0.77 4.93 11.75
C SER A 44 1.94 4.85 10.77
N ILE A 45 2.28 5.94 10.06
CA ILE A 45 3.23 5.86 8.93
C ILE A 45 4.70 5.78 9.36
N PHE A 46 5.04 6.28 10.56
CA PHE A 46 6.42 6.36 11.04
C PHE A 46 6.86 5.18 11.92
N ASN A 47 5.99 4.19 12.18
CA ASN A 47 6.43 2.99 12.89
C ASN A 47 7.29 2.11 11.96
N GLY A 48 8.23 1.34 12.52
CA GLY A 48 9.25 0.61 11.74
C GLY A 48 8.69 -0.42 10.74
N ASP A 49 7.47 -0.90 10.97
CA ASP A 49 6.70 -1.77 10.06
C ASP A 49 5.56 -1.03 9.34
N GLY A 50 5.68 0.30 9.28
CA GLY A 50 4.62 1.21 8.90
C GLY A 50 4.37 1.26 7.41
N ALA A 51 3.24 1.85 7.03
CA ALA A 51 2.81 1.94 5.64
C ALA A 51 3.87 2.60 4.73
N ALA A 52 4.66 3.55 5.25
CA ALA A 52 5.71 4.22 4.48
C ALA A 52 6.87 3.30 4.11
N TYR A 53 7.39 2.53 5.07
CA TYR A 53 8.49 1.59 4.82
C TYR A 53 8.05 0.42 3.94
N ARG A 54 6.83 -0.11 4.16
CA ARG A 54 6.25 -1.14 3.29
C ARG A 54 6.07 -0.66 1.86
N LEU A 55 5.55 0.56 1.67
CA LEU A 55 5.41 1.17 0.35
C LEU A 55 6.77 1.32 -0.35
N MET A 56 7.79 1.76 0.38
CA MET A 56 9.14 1.92 -0.16
C MET A 56 9.69 0.59 -0.70
N GLU A 57 9.62 -0.48 0.10
CA GLU A 57 10.05 -1.83 -0.31
C GLU A 57 9.24 -2.37 -1.50
N ALA A 58 7.92 -2.15 -1.50
CA ALA A 58 7.05 -2.55 -2.60
C ALA A 58 7.41 -1.83 -3.91
N MET A 59 7.61 -0.52 -3.88
CA MET A 59 8.03 0.25 -5.06
C MET A 59 9.42 -0.16 -5.54
N ALA A 60 10.36 -0.46 -4.63
CA ALA A 60 11.65 -1.01 -4.99
C ALA A 60 11.52 -2.37 -5.70
N SER A 61 10.62 -3.24 -5.24
CA SER A 61 10.35 -4.52 -5.91
C SER A 61 9.81 -4.34 -7.33
N VAL A 62 8.91 -3.38 -7.54
CA VAL A 62 8.38 -3.06 -8.89
C VAL A 62 9.49 -2.63 -9.84
N ILE A 63 10.39 -1.75 -9.40
CA ILE A 63 11.50 -1.29 -10.24
C ILE A 63 12.44 -2.45 -10.58
N ARG A 64 12.78 -3.26 -9.59
CA ARG A 64 13.73 -4.37 -9.74
C ARG A 64 13.19 -5.47 -10.67
N GLU A 65 11.92 -5.82 -10.53
CA GLU A 65 11.36 -7.03 -11.16
C GLU A 65 10.48 -6.72 -12.38
N GLU A 66 9.82 -5.57 -12.42
CA GLU A 66 8.92 -5.18 -13.51
C GLU A 66 9.46 -4.01 -14.36
N GLY A 67 10.64 -3.48 -14.03
CA GLY A 67 11.20 -2.29 -14.69
C GLY A 67 11.30 -2.38 -16.21
N HIS A 68 11.51 -3.60 -16.73
CA HIS A 68 11.56 -3.88 -18.17
C HIS A 68 10.16 -4.01 -18.80
N ASP A 69 9.13 -4.29 -18.00
CA ASP A 69 7.73 -4.50 -18.41
C ASP A 69 6.82 -3.27 -18.14
N GLY A 70 7.45 -2.14 -17.81
CA GLY A 70 6.78 -0.84 -17.67
C GLY A 70 6.20 -0.57 -16.28
N CYS A 71 6.73 -1.21 -15.22
CA CYS A 71 6.39 -0.90 -13.83
C CYS A 71 4.88 -0.95 -13.52
N ARG A 72 4.17 -1.94 -14.04
CA ARG A 72 2.70 -2.04 -13.93
C ARG A 72 2.21 -2.19 -12.49
N GLY A 73 3.05 -2.68 -11.59
CA GLY A 73 2.82 -2.79 -10.15
C GLY A 73 2.74 -1.43 -9.47
N ALA A 74 3.43 -0.39 -9.96
CA ALA A 74 3.45 0.92 -9.31
C ALA A 74 2.04 1.53 -9.09
N PRO A 75 1.16 1.63 -10.10
CA PRO A 75 -0.20 2.11 -9.86
C PRO A 75 -1.01 1.16 -8.96
N ARG A 76 -0.77 -0.14 -8.98
CA ARG A 76 -1.48 -1.13 -8.15
C ARG A 76 -1.11 -0.99 -6.67
N VAL A 77 0.19 -0.90 -6.40
CA VAL A 77 0.76 -0.65 -5.07
C VAL A 77 0.23 0.67 -4.52
N LEU A 78 0.20 1.75 -5.32
CA LEU A 78 -0.35 3.04 -4.90
C LEU A 78 -1.82 2.93 -4.48
N LEU A 79 -2.67 2.29 -5.29
CA LEU A 79 -4.09 2.13 -4.98
C LEU A 79 -4.32 1.30 -3.72
N ALA A 80 -3.56 0.20 -3.56
CA ALA A 80 -3.60 -0.62 -2.36
C ALA A 80 -3.19 0.16 -1.11
N THR A 81 -2.14 0.98 -1.18
CA THR A 81 -1.73 1.86 -0.08
C THR A 81 -2.83 2.85 0.28
N LEU A 82 -3.43 3.52 -0.72
CA LEU A 82 -4.52 4.47 -0.45
C LEU A 82 -5.72 3.79 0.21
N GLN A 83 -6.06 2.56 -0.22
CA GLN A 83 -7.10 1.76 0.43
C GLN A 83 -6.77 1.48 1.89
N ARG A 84 -5.55 1.00 2.20
CA ARG A 84 -5.12 0.76 3.59
C ARG A 84 -5.16 2.02 4.45
N LEU A 85 -4.69 3.15 3.91
CA LEU A 85 -4.71 4.41 4.65
C LEU A 85 -6.14 4.91 4.90
N SER A 86 -7.07 4.65 3.98
CA SER A 86 -8.49 4.97 4.19
C SER A 86 -9.19 4.10 5.23
N GLU A 87 -8.63 2.93 5.53
CA GLU A 87 -9.14 2.01 6.57
C GLU A 87 -8.64 2.40 7.97
N LEU A 88 -7.62 3.24 8.05
CA LEU A 88 -7.18 3.82 9.31
C LEU A 88 -8.24 4.79 9.80
N LYS A 89 -8.65 4.60 11.05
CA LYS A 89 -9.53 5.53 11.76
C LYS A 89 -8.86 5.91 13.07
N GLY A 90 -8.86 7.19 13.38
CA GLY A 90 -8.51 7.67 14.70
C GLY A 90 -9.42 7.04 15.74
N ARG A 91 -8.96 6.97 16.99
CA ARG A 91 -9.89 6.68 18.09
C ARG A 91 -10.97 7.76 18.05
N GLU A 92 -12.24 7.36 17.94
CA GLU A 92 -13.34 8.23 18.32
C GLU A 92 -13.06 8.65 19.77
N THR A 93 -12.70 9.92 19.97
CA THR A 93 -12.64 10.48 21.33
C THR A 93 -14.09 10.63 21.77
N PRO A 94 -14.53 9.99 22.87
CA PRO A 94 -15.90 10.08 23.36
C PRO A 94 -16.35 11.52 23.65
#